data_AF-A0A2D8BX55-F1
#
_entry.id   AF-A0A2D8BX55-F1
#
_cell.length_a   1.000
_cell.length_b   1.000
_cell.length_c   1.000
_cell.angle_alpha   90.00
_cell.angle_beta   90.00
_cell.angle_gamma   90.00
#
_symmetry.space_group_name_H-M   'P 1'
#
loop_
_entity.id
_entity.type
_entity.pdbx_description
1 polymer ?
#
loop_
_entity_poly.entity_id
_entity_poly.type
_entity_poly.pdbx_seq_one_letter_code
_entity_poly.pdbx_strand_id
1 'polypeptide(L)'
;MAKIDDGVGDLRALIREDMGKHHAEVQNKMLLMPLEKYDEANTVTNLGRQYTSLMKVVASSAELNALNDAGLLATSAASNTLPTTITTIYGATDRQLSSGNASASFLDAEVDFGDGYAAANCRVLTLTILNDMLRRIRQNGGSPKVILTGYDTIQHLGDLLQAQERFMDRKEIIPTHNGVRGVKGSEVGFRVATYFDIPIIPCKDMPKTAHGSATNTLSDLLILDTDHLWMSVMKPTQYFEDGIDNGNPFGVGTLGNQAMFRTIAETGCSFFKGQGKITNLKSA
;
A
#
# COMPACT_ATOMS: atom_id res chain seq x y z
N MET A 1 -42.36 -11.24 -31.60
CA MET A 1 -41.04 -11.11 -32.24
C MET A 1 -40.01 -11.41 -31.18
N ALA A 2 -39.32 -12.54 -31.29
CA ALA A 2 -38.25 -12.91 -30.38
C ALA A 2 -37.20 -11.78 -30.39
N LYS A 3 -36.81 -11.30 -29.21
CA LYS A 3 -35.58 -10.53 -29.07
C LYS A 3 -34.49 -11.42 -29.65
N ILE A 4 -34.04 -11.09 -30.84
CA ILE A 4 -32.79 -11.62 -31.39
C ILE A 4 -31.75 -11.15 -30.39
N ASP A 5 -31.31 -12.10 -29.59
CA ASP A 5 -30.17 -12.02 -28.70
C ASP A 5 -28.94 -11.76 -29.57
N ASP A 6 -28.64 -10.48 -29.81
CA ASP A 6 -27.35 -10.10 -30.33
C ASP A 6 -26.36 -10.20 -29.16
N GLY A 7 -25.27 -10.94 -29.33
CA GLY A 7 -24.27 -11.08 -28.28
C GLY A 7 -23.59 -9.76 -27.87
N VAL A 8 -23.96 -8.62 -28.47
CA VAL A 8 -23.39 -7.30 -28.15
C VAL A 8 -24.01 -6.73 -26.86
N GLY A 9 -25.28 -7.04 -26.57
CA GLY A 9 -25.91 -6.70 -25.28
C GLY A 9 -25.21 -7.34 -24.07
N ASP A 10 -24.91 -8.63 -24.17
CA ASP A 10 -24.19 -9.39 -23.14
C ASP A 10 -22.73 -8.93 -23.00
N LEU A 11 -22.06 -8.63 -24.13
CA LEU A 11 -20.71 -8.07 -24.12
C LEU A 11 -20.65 -6.70 -23.43
N ARG A 12 -21.68 -5.85 -23.54
CA ARG A 12 -21.71 -4.54 -22.86
C ARG A 12 -21.92 -4.67 -21.36
N ALA A 13 -22.76 -5.60 -20.92
CA ALA A 13 -22.91 -5.91 -19.51
C ALA A 13 -21.58 -6.40 -18.92
N LEU A 14 -20.87 -7.25 -19.65
CA LEU A 14 -19.53 -7.72 -19.29
C LEU A 14 -18.50 -6.58 -19.23
N ILE A 15 -18.47 -5.70 -20.23
CA ILE A 15 -17.56 -4.53 -20.25
C ILE A 15 -17.86 -3.59 -19.08
N ARG A 16 -19.14 -3.35 -18.75
CA ARG A 16 -19.51 -2.52 -17.60
C ARG A 16 -19.03 -3.13 -16.29
N GLU A 17 -19.13 -4.45 -16.14
CA GLU A 17 -18.63 -5.17 -14.97
C GLU A 17 -17.10 -5.07 -14.86
N ASP A 18 -16.38 -5.30 -15.97
CA ASP A 18 -14.93 -5.24 -16.02
C ASP A 18 -14.41 -3.82 -15.73
N MET A 19 -15.05 -2.80 -16.30
CA MET A 19 -14.73 -1.40 -16.01
C MET A 19 -15.05 -1.01 -14.56
N GLY A 20 -16.08 -1.61 -13.96
CA GLY A 20 -16.37 -1.45 -12.53
C GLY A 20 -15.27 -2.03 -11.64
N LYS A 21 -14.76 -3.21 -11.99
CA LYS A 21 -13.60 -3.83 -11.32
C LYS A 21 -12.34 -2.98 -11.51
N HIS A 22 -12.10 -2.49 -12.72
CA HIS A 22 -10.98 -1.61 -13.02
C HIS A 22 -11.04 -0.31 -12.21
N HIS A 23 -12.22 0.31 -12.09
CA HIS A 23 -12.41 1.50 -11.26
C HIS A 23 -12.09 1.25 -9.78
N ALA A 24 -12.47 0.08 -9.25
CA ALA A 24 -12.09 -0.30 -7.89
C ALA A 24 -10.57 -0.50 -7.75
N GLU A 25 -9.90 -1.11 -8.74
CA GLU A 25 -8.44 -1.26 -8.75
C GLU A 25 -7.73 0.10 -8.81
N VAL A 26 -8.23 1.04 -9.61
CA VAL A 26 -7.70 2.41 -9.68
C VAL A 26 -7.83 3.11 -8.34
N GLN A 27 -8.94 2.95 -7.62
CA GLN A 27 -9.10 3.51 -6.27
C GLN A 27 -8.11 2.91 -5.27
N ASN A 28 -7.85 1.60 -5.32
CA ASN A 28 -6.82 0.98 -4.49
C ASN A 28 -5.43 1.55 -4.78
N LYS A 29 -5.09 1.75 -6.06
CA LYS A 29 -3.83 2.38 -6.46
C LYS A 29 -3.72 3.84 -6.00
N MET A 30 -4.82 4.59 -5.98
CA MET A 30 -4.83 5.94 -5.41
C MET A 30 -4.60 5.92 -3.90
N LEU A 31 -5.22 5.00 -3.17
CA LEU A 31 -5.04 4.87 -1.71
C LEU A 31 -3.63 4.42 -1.30
N LEU A 32 -2.94 3.64 -2.14
CA LEU A 32 -1.59 3.15 -1.88
C LEU A 32 -0.51 3.87 -2.71
N MET A 33 -0.81 5.07 -3.23
CA MET A 33 0.16 5.82 -4.02
C MET A 33 1.45 6.08 -3.22
N PRO A 34 2.62 5.66 -3.75
CA PRO A 34 3.90 5.84 -3.08
C PRO A 34 4.36 7.31 -3.06
N LEU A 35 5.17 7.66 -2.07
CA LEU A 35 5.60 9.03 -1.79
C LEU A 35 6.40 9.64 -2.95
N GLU A 36 7.21 8.83 -3.63
CA GLU A 36 8.05 9.20 -4.76
C GLU A 36 7.25 9.66 -5.99
N LYS A 37 5.95 9.33 -6.03
CA LYS A 37 5.06 9.72 -7.13
C LYS A 37 4.34 11.04 -6.87
N TYR A 38 4.50 11.65 -5.69
CA TYR A 38 3.96 12.98 -5.37
C TYR A 38 4.81 14.13 -5.96
N ASP A 39 5.14 14.02 -7.25
CA ASP A 39 6.03 14.93 -7.97
C ASP A 39 5.31 16.18 -8.50
N GLU A 40 5.95 17.35 -8.37
CA GLU A 40 5.53 18.62 -8.99
C GLU A 40 6.11 18.81 -10.42
N ALA A 41 7.14 18.04 -10.81
CA ALA A 41 7.73 18.04 -12.15
C ALA A 41 6.89 17.31 -13.23
N ASN A 42 5.60 17.11 -12.96
CA ASN A 42 4.55 17.04 -13.97
C ASN A 42 4.63 15.84 -14.95
N THR A 43 4.90 14.64 -14.43
CA THR A 43 4.65 13.40 -15.19
C THR A 43 3.27 12.80 -14.92
N VAL A 44 2.67 13.05 -13.75
CA VAL A 44 1.29 12.64 -13.43
C VAL A 44 0.38 13.87 -13.41
N THR A 45 -0.23 14.16 -14.56
CA THR A 45 -1.23 15.22 -14.66
C THR A 45 -2.35 14.98 -13.64
N ASN A 46 -2.73 16.02 -12.90
CA ASN A 46 -3.84 16.00 -11.93
C ASN A 46 -3.64 15.18 -10.64
N LEU A 47 -2.42 15.11 -10.09
CA LEU A 47 -2.16 14.51 -8.78
C LEU A 47 -3.14 14.97 -7.67
N GLY A 48 -3.52 16.26 -7.67
CA GLY A 48 -4.50 16.81 -6.72
C GLY A 48 -5.95 16.34 -6.89
N ARG A 49 -6.25 15.48 -7.87
CA ARG A 49 -7.58 14.85 -8.06
C ARG A 49 -7.64 13.43 -7.49
N GLN A 50 -6.53 12.90 -6.99
CA GLN A 50 -6.47 11.60 -6.33
C GLN A 50 -6.81 11.73 -4.85
N TYR A 51 -7.14 10.61 -4.21
CA TYR A 51 -7.28 10.57 -2.75
C TYR A 51 -5.93 10.86 -2.08
N THR A 52 -5.95 11.47 -0.89
CA THR A 52 -4.76 11.42 -0.04
C THR A 52 -4.44 9.96 0.30
N SER A 53 -3.25 9.49 -0.13
CA SER A 53 -2.85 8.09 0.05
C SER A 53 -2.52 7.80 1.51
N LEU A 54 -2.67 6.54 1.90
CA LEU A 54 -2.26 6.05 3.22
C LEU A 54 -0.75 6.19 3.40
N MET A 55 0.04 6.03 2.33
CA MET A 55 1.50 6.24 2.39
C MET A 55 1.84 7.68 2.75
N LYS A 56 1.06 8.64 2.26
CA LYS A 56 1.18 10.06 2.58
C LYS A 56 0.65 10.40 3.97
N VAL A 57 -0.48 9.84 4.38
CA VAL A 57 -1.03 10.01 5.74
C VAL A 57 -0.04 9.49 6.78
N VAL A 58 0.47 8.27 6.58
CA VAL A 58 1.40 7.60 7.48
C VAL A 58 2.84 7.90 7.07
N ALA A 59 3.16 9.18 6.91
CA ALA A 59 4.52 9.66 6.67
C ALA A 59 4.92 10.66 7.74
N SER A 60 6.22 10.84 7.92
CA SER A 60 6.79 11.83 8.83
C SER A 60 7.72 12.78 8.08
N SER A 61 7.89 13.99 8.62
CA SER A 61 8.89 14.97 8.15
C SER A 61 10.29 14.37 8.03
N ALA A 62 10.67 13.49 8.95
CA ALA A 62 11.95 12.78 8.95
C ALA A 62 12.10 11.83 7.76
N GLU A 63 11.06 11.07 7.44
CA GLU A 63 11.04 10.20 6.26
C GLU A 63 11.12 11.02 4.97
N LEU A 64 10.33 12.10 4.87
CA LEU A 64 10.34 12.96 3.69
C LEU A 64 11.72 13.58 3.45
N ASN A 65 12.41 13.99 4.53
CA ASN A 65 13.79 14.46 4.44
C ASN A 65 14.74 13.35 3.96
N ALA A 66 14.63 12.14 4.52
CA ALA A 66 15.48 11.01 4.13
C ALA A 66 15.27 10.61 2.65
N LEU A 67 14.04 10.69 2.12
CA LEU A 67 13.75 10.45 0.71
C LEU A 67 14.34 11.55 -0.19
N ASN A 68 14.29 12.81 0.24
CA ASN A 68 14.92 13.94 -0.46
C ASN A 68 16.44 13.83 -0.49
N ASP A 69 17.05 13.49 0.65
CA ASP A 69 18.51 13.32 0.79
C ASP A 69 19.04 12.17 -0.07
N ALA A 70 18.24 11.11 -0.22
CA ALA A 70 18.57 9.98 -1.08
C ALA A 70 18.16 10.19 -2.56
N GLY A 71 17.57 11.34 -2.91
CA GLY A 71 17.15 11.67 -4.28
C GLY A 71 16.03 10.79 -4.83
N LEU A 72 15.18 10.21 -3.96
CA LEU A 72 14.01 9.42 -4.37
C LEU A 72 12.81 10.29 -4.73
N LEU A 73 12.80 11.56 -4.30
CA LEU A 73 11.82 12.54 -4.75
C LEU A 73 12.30 13.16 -6.06
N ALA A 74 11.38 13.38 -6.99
CA ALA A 74 11.69 13.93 -8.32
C ALA A 74 12.01 15.45 -8.30
N THR A 75 12.00 16.10 -7.13
CA THR A 75 12.63 17.40 -6.95
C THR A 75 14.14 17.29 -7.10
N SER A 76 14.79 18.35 -7.58
CA SER A 76 16.25 18.46 -7.57
C SER A 76 16.79 18.01 -6.20
N ALA A 77 17.51 16.88 -6.19
CA ALA A 77 18.02 16.26 -4.98
C ALA A 77 18.73 17.30 -4.10
N ALA A 78 18.51 17.22 -2.78
CA ALA A 78 19.05 18.16 -1.79
C ALA A 78 18.52 19.61 -1.89
N SER A 79 17.25 19.80 -2.28
CA SER A 79 16.55 21.07 -2.04
C SER A 79 16.27 21.24 -0.55
N ASN A 80 16.45 22.45 -0.01
CA ASN A 80 16.05 22.82 1.36
C ASN A 80 14.52 22.89 1.55
N THR A 81 13.75 22.54 0.52
CA THR A 81 12.30 22.62 0.48
C THR A 81 11.74 21.45 -0.33
N LEU A 82 10.82 20.70 0.27
CA LEU A 82 10.09 19.60 -0.35
C LEU A 82 8.90 20.13 -1.17
N PRO A 83 8.36 19.33 -2.11
CA PRO A 83 7.10 19.66 -2.78
C PRO A 83 5.97 19.98 -1.80
N THR A 84 5.15 20.97 -2.14
CA THR A 84 3.92 21.27 -1.40
C THR A 84 2.90 20.14 -1.53
N THR A 85 2.90 19.44 -2.66
CA THR A 85 2.01 18.29 -2.94
C THR A 85 2.19 17.13 -1.96
N ILE A 86 3.41 16.89 -1.46
CA ILE A 86 3.71 15.80 -0.51
C ILE A 86 3.62 16.27 0.95
N THR A 87 4.04 17.50 1.23
CA THR A 87 4.07 18.04 2.60
C THR A 87 2.70 18.50 3.08
N THR A 88 1.83 18.98 2.17
CA THR A 88 0.51 19.49 2.54
C THR A 88 -0.47 18.36 2.83
N ILE A 89 -1.01 18.33 4.05
CA ILE A 89 -2.13 17.48 4.45
C ILE A 89 -3.21 18.36 5.06
N TYR A 90 -4.46 18.22 4.59
CA TYR A 90 -5.63 18.96 5.09
C TYR A 90 -5.42 20.49 5.17
N GLY A 91 -4.64 21.05 4.25
CA GLY A 91 -4.32 22.48 4.17
C GLY A 91 -3.17 22.95 5.07
N ALA A 92 -2.56 22.05 5.86
CA ALA A 92 -1.40 22.35 6.69
C ALA A 92 -0.10 21.84 6.05
N THR A 93 0.97 22.63 6.15
CA THR A 93 2.31 22.35 5.57
C THR A 93 3.36 22.01 6.63
N ASP A 94 2.94 21.66 7.84
CA ASP A 94 3.81 21.54 9.01
C ASP A 94 4.87 20.43 8.90
N ARG A 95 4.77 19.54 7.91
CA ARG A 95 5.79 18.52 7.58
C ARG A 95 6.90 19.03 6.66
N GLN A 96 6.89 20.31 6.31
CA GLN A 96 7.96 20.91 5.52
C GLN A 96 9.27 20.99 6.33
N LEU A 97 10.39 20.94 5.62
CA LEU A 97 11.71 21.13 6.19
C LEU A 97 11.87 22.53 6.76
N SER A 98 12.50 22.61 7.92
CA SER A 98 12.92 23.86 8.54
C SER A 98 14.44 23.95 8.44
N SER A 99 14.96 24.99 7.78
CA SER A 99 16.41 25.15 7.53
C SER A 99 17.08 23.92 6.88
N GLY A 100 16.37 23.24 5.97
CA GLY A 100 16.87 22.04 5.29
C GLY A 100 16.91 20.77 6.17
N ASN A 101 16.25 20.79 7.34
CA ASN A 101 16.16 19.64 8.23
C ASN A 101 14.70 19.26 8.49
N ALA A 102 14.47 17.98 8.81
CA ALA A 102 13.18 17.50 9.26
C ALA A 102 12.67 18.32 10.47
N SER A 103 11.40 18.72 10.42
CA SER A 103 10.75 19.48 11.48
C SER A 103 9.62 18.64 12.08
N ALA A 104 9.72 18.35 13.37
CA ALA A 104 8.69 17.59 14.07
C ALA A 104 7.32 18.28 13.94
N SER A 105 6.33 17.52 13.49
CA SER A 105 4.98 17.99 13.24
C SER A 105 3.95 17.16 14.02
N PHE A 106 2.79 17.74 14.31
CA PHE A 106 1.66 16.97 14.81
C PHE A 106 1.09 16.00 13.75
N LEU A 107 1.42 16.24 12.47
CA LEU A 107 1.07 15.40 11.33
C LEU A 107 2.02 14.20 11.13
N ASP A 108 3.05 14.07 11.96
CA ASP A 108 4.02 12.99 11.84
C ASP A 108 3.47 11.68 12.42
N ALA A 109 3.48 10.65 11.59
CA ALA A 109 3.26 9.27 12.01
C ALA A 109 4.57 8.61 12.47
N GLU A 110 4.47 7.46 13.13
CA GLU A 110 5.65 6.67 13.45
C GLU A 110 6.13 5.96 12.18
N VAL A 111 7.39 6.20 11.79
CA VAL A 111 7.99 5.60 10.59
C VAL A 111 9.32 4.95 10.94
N ASP A 112 9.56 3.77 10.39
CA ASP A 112 10.81 3.04 10.48
C ASP A 112 11.41 2.78 9.09
N PHE A 113 12.42 3.56 8.72
CA PHE A 113 13.16 3.42 7.47
C PHE A 113 14.65 3.05 7.70
N GLY A 114 15.04 2.73 8.94
CA GLY A 114 16.43 2.46 9.32
C GLY A 114 17.31 3.71 9.22
N ASP A 115 18.52 3.55 8.69
CA ASP A 115 19.52 4.63 8.59
C ASP A 115 19.30 5.59 7.39
N GLY A 116 18.21 5.42 6.63
CA GLY A 116 17.85 6.25 5.47
C GLY A 116 17.61 5.42 4.20
N TYR A 117 17.42 6.08 3.06
CA TYR A 117 17.08 5.42 1.78
C TYR A 117 18.24 5.30 0.78
N ALA A 118 19.49 5.46 1.22
CA ALA A 118 20.64 5.15 0.38
C ALA A 118 20.68 3.64 0.06
N ALA A 119 21.30 3.25 -1.06
CA ALA A 119 21.33 1.85 -1.52
C ALA A 119 21.86 0.86 -0.46
N ALA A 120 22.86 1.27 0.33
CA ALA A 120 23.45 0.43 1.38
C ALA A 120 22.56 0.28 2.62
N ASN A 121 21.56 1.14 2.78
CA ASN A 121 20.75 1.22 4.01
C ASN A 121 19.53 0.28 3.97
N CYS A 122 19.24 -0.35 2.82
CA CYS A 122 18.16 -1.32 2.71
C CYS A 122 18.42 -2.53 3.61
N ARG A 123 17.52 -2.75 4.58
CA ARG A 123 17.74 -3.67 5.71
C ARG A 123 16.85 -4.91 5.64
N VAL A 124 17.37 -6.01 6.15
CA VAL A 124 16.62 -7.28 6.18
C VAL A 124 15.46 -7.15 7.16
N LEU A 125 14.27 -7.58 6.76
CA LEU A 125 13.12 -7.65 7.66
C LEU A 125 13.42 -8.63 8.81
N THR A 126 13.25 -8.17 10.03
CA THR A 126 13.38 -9.02 11.23
C THR A 126 12.18 -8.79 12.15
N LEU A 127 11.86 -9.79 12.97
CA LEU A 127 10.77 -9.69 13.94
C LEU A 127 11.02 -8.57 14.98
N THR A 128 12.29 -8.24 15.26
CA THR A 128 12.65 -7.14 16.16
C THR A 128 12.15 -5.80 15.64
N ILE A 129 12.28 -5.53 14.33
CA ILE A 129 11.78 -4.28 13.72
C ILE A 129 10.26 -4.16 13.91
N LEU A 130 9.53 -5.26 13.71
CA LEU A 130 8.07 -5.29 13.93
C LEU A 130 7.70 -5.08 15.40
N ASN A 131 8.39 -5.75 16.32
CA ASN A 131 8.19 -5.59 17.76
C ASN A 131 8.44 -4.15 18.21
N ASP A 132 9.53 -3.54 17.74
CA ASP A 132 9.91 -2.17 18.09
C ASP A 132 8.93 -1.15 17.54
N MET A 133 8.43 -1.37 16.32
CA MET A 133 7.40 -0.53 15.73
C MET A 133 6.10 -0.57 16.53
N LEU A 134 5.59 -1.76 16.87
CA LEU A 134 4.39 -1.89 17.70
C LEU A 134 4.56 -1.29 19.09
N ARG A 135 5.76 -1.42 19.68
CA ARG A 135 6.08 -0.79 20.97
C ARG A 135 6.01 0.73 20.88
N ARG A 136 6.60 1.35 19.85
CA ARG A 136 6.56 2.81 19.65
C ARG A 136 5.13 3.33 19.48
N ILE A 137 4.33 2.68 18.63
CA ILE A 137 2.91 3.05 18.45
C ILE A 137 2.15 2.98 19.77
N ARG A 138 2.32 1.90 20.54
CA ARG A 138 1.64 1.73 21.83
C ARG A 138 2.10 2.74 22.89
N GLN A 139 3.39 3.10 22.92
CA GLN A 139 3.91 4.13 23.81
C GLN A 139 3.32 5.52 23.50
N ASN A 140 3.03 5.79 22.23
CA ASN A 140 2.33 7.00 21.81
C ASN A 140 0.82 6.96 22.07
N GLY A 141 0.27 5.82 22.51
CA GLY A 141 -1.17 5.64 22.78
C GLY A 141 -2.00 5.14 21.60
N GLY A 142 -1.38 4.71 20.50
CA GLY A 142 -2.07 4.08 19.38
C GLY A 142 -2.44 2.63 19.65
N SER A 143 -3.58 2.19 19.13
CA SER A 143 -4.06 0.80 19.23
C SER A 143 -4.28 0.22 17.83
N PRO A 144 -3.20 -0.22 17.15
CA PRO A 144 -3.30 -0.69 15.77
C PRO A 144 -4.20 -1.92 15.65
N LYS A 145 -5.10 -1.88 14.66
CA LYS A 145 -6.13 -2.91 14.42
C LYS A 145 -5.89 -3.73 13.16
N VAL A 146 -5.01 -3.26 12.26
CA VAL A 146 -4.69 -3.97 11.03
C VAL A 146 -3.27 -3.67 10.59
N ILE A 147 -2.62 -4.68 10.01
CA ILE A 147 -1.37 -4.52 9.27
C ILE A 147 -1.67 -4.75 7.79
N LEU A 148 -1.39 -3.78 6.93
CA LEU A 148 -1.47 -3.93 5.48
C LEU A 148 -0.07 -4.11 4.91
N THR A 149 0.12 -5.09 4.03
CA THR A 149 1.41 -5.30 3.34
C THR A 149 1.25 -6.10 2.05
N GLY A 150 2.31 -6.27 1.26
CA GLY A 150 2.31 -7.09 0.05
C GLY A 150 2.44 -8.59 0.32
N TYR A 151 2.12 -9.40 -0.70
CA TYR A 151 2.19 -10.86 -0.62
C TYR A 151 3.60 -11.40 -0.39
N ASP A 152 4.61 -10.72 -0.92
CA ASP A 152 6.03 -11.06 -0.75
C ASP A 152 6.50 -10.91 0.70
N THR A 153 6.10 -9.83 1.35
CA THR A 153 6.44 -9.56 2.75
C THR A 153 5.78 -10.58 3.69
N ILE A 154 4.53 -10.99 3.41
CA ILE A 154 3.84 -12.03 4.20
C ILE A 154 4.55 -13.37 4.07
N GLN A 155 4.97 -13.74 2.86
CA GLN A 155 5.73 -14.97 2.65
C GLN A 155 7.03 -14.95 3.45
N HIS A 156 7.80 -13.86 3.38
CA HIS A 156 9.04 -13.75 4.12
C HIS A 156 8.82 -13.77 5.65
N LEU A 157 7.75 -13.14 6.14
CA LEU A 157 7.37 -13.20 7.55
C LEU A 157 7.00 -14.64 7.97
N GLY A 158 6.34 -15.39 7.09
CA GLY A 158 6.09 -16.82 7.27
C GLY A 158 7.39 -17.64 7.43
N ASP A 159 8.37 -17.40 6.57
CA ASP A 159 9.68 -18.07 6.64
C ASP A 159 10.41 -17.72 7.95
N LEU A 160 10.34 -16.46 8.39
CA LEU A 160 10.94 -16.00 9.65
C LEU A 160 10.30 -16.66 10.88
N LEU A 161 8.98 -16.79 10.91
CA LEU A 161 8.28 -17.43 12.02
C LEU A 161 8.48 -18.95 12.02
N GLN A 162 8.44 -19.59 10.84
CA GLN A 162 8.69 -21.01 10.71
C GLN A 162 10.09 -21.40 11.20
N ALA A 163 11.10 -20.54 10.97
CA ALA A 163 12.46 -20.77 11.47
C ALA A 163 12.56 -20.78 13.01
N GLN A 164 11.60 -20.17 13.71
CA GLN A 164 11.55 -20.15 15.17
C GLN A 164 10.79 -21.34 15.76
N GLU A 165 9.86 -21.91 15.00
CA GLU A 165 9.14 -23.10 15.42
C GLU A 165 10.08 -24.31 15.41
N ARG A 166 10.33 -24.86 16.61
CA ARG A 166 10.90 -26.20 16.72
C ARG A 166 9.73 -27.18 16.70
N PHE A 167 9.65 -28.01 15.66
CA PHE A 167 8.75 -29.16 15.64
C PHE A 167 9.11 -30.09 16.81
N MET A 168 8.46 -29.91 17.95
CA MET A 168 8.46 -30.92 19.00
C MET A 168 7.39 -31.94 18.67
N ASP A 169 7.67 -32.87 17.75
CA ASP A 169 6.98 -34.15 17.84
C ASP A 169 7.75 -35.40 17.36
N ARG A 170 7.30 -36.46 18.01
CA ARG A 170 7.70 -37.86 18.22
C ARG A 170 8.43 -38.58 17.09
N LYS A 171 9.54 -39.23 17.46
CA LYS A 171 10.20 -40.29 16.69
C LYS A 171 9.26 -41.48 16.55
N GLU A 172 8.51 -41.56 15.46
CA GLU A 172 7.81 -42.76 15.05
C GLU A 172 8.82 -43.74 14.42
N ILE A 173 9.08 -44.85 15.10
CA ILE A 173 9.81 -45.97 14.51
C ILE A 173 8.83 -46.68 13.60
N ILE A 174 9.05 -46.55 12.30
CA ILE A 174 8.19 -47.19 11.32
C ILE A 174 8.81 -48.56 10.98
N PRO A 175 8.18 -49.69 11.34
CA PRO A 175 8.73 -51.02 11.08
C PRO A 175 8.79 -51.29 9.57
N THR A 176 9.93 -51.79 9.12
CA THR A 176 10.19 -52.19 7.73
C THR A 176 9.82 -53.65 7.49
N HIS A 177 9.11 -53.94 6.40
CA HIS A 177 9.05 -55.28 5.82
C HIS A 177 9.18 -55.18 4.30
N ASN A 178 10.15 -55.89 3.72
CA ASN A 178 10.39 -56.02 2.27
C ASN A 178 10.56 -54.72 1.46
N GLY A 179 11.38 -53.78 1.95
CA GLY A 179 12.24 -52.97 1.07
C GLY A 179 11.61 -51.82 0.26
N VAL A 180 10.30 -51.53 0.35
CA VAL A 180 9.71 -50.32 -0.24
C VAL A 180 8.75 -49.67 0.75
N ARG A 181 9.08 -48.45 1.18
CA ARG A 181 8.20 -47.60 2.00
C ARG A 181 8.05 -46.23 1.35
N GLY A 182 6.81 -45.86 1.04
CA GLY A 182 6.47 -44.49 0.69
C GLY A 182 6.49 -43.60 1.93
N VAL A 183 7.04 -42.40 1.79
CA VAL A 183 7.00 -41.37 2.83
C VAL A 183 5.60 -40.74 2.80
N LYS A 184 4.90 -40.71 3.94
CA LYS A 184 3.69 -39.89 4.06
C LYS A 184 4.15 -38.43 4.06
N GLY A 185 3.81 -37.67 3.02
CA GLY A 185 4.10 -36.24 2.99
C GLY A 185 3.41 -35.57 4.18
N SER A 186 4.16 -34.81 4.96
CA SER A 186 3.58 -33.85 5.91
C SER A 186 3.00 -32.69 5.11
N GLU A 187 1.88 -32.14 5.54
CA GLU A 187 1.37 -30.89 5.01
C GLU A 187 2.40 -29.79 5.35
N VAL A 188 3.07 -29.23 4.34
CA VAL A 188 4.13 -28.23 4.52
C VAL A 188 3.61 -26.89 4.01
N GLY A 189 3.61 -25.88 4.87
CA GLY A 189 3.23 -24.51 4.52
C GLY A 189 2.57 -23.80 5.69
N PHE A 190 3.30 -22.87 6.31
CA PHE A 190 2.74 -21.99 7.33
C PHE A 190 2.27 -20.69 6.66
N ARG A 191 1.06 -20.23 6.99
CA ARG A 191 0.56 -18.91 6.58
C ARG A 191 0.34 -18.07 7.82
N VAL A 192 0.88 -16.86 7.80
CA VAL A 192 0.71 -15.89 8.88
C VAL A 192 -0.54 -15.07 8.59
N ALA A 193 -1.55 -15.20 9.45
CA ALA A 193 -2.78 -14.42 9.35
C ALA A 193 -2.82 -13.26 10.36
N THR A 194 -2.13 -13.41 11.50
CA THR A 194 -2.13 -12.44 12.59
C THR A 194 -0.74 -12.30 13.21
N TYR A 195 -0.47 -11.13 13.80
CA TYR A 195 0.74 -10.86 14.58
C TYR A 195 0.35 -10.07 15.83
N PHE A 196 0.55 -10.67 17.02
CA PHE A 196 0.00 -10.18 18.31
C PHE A 196 -1.48 -9.81 18.25
N ASP A 197 -2.30 -10.73 17.71
CA ASP A 197 -3.75 -10.57 17.52
C ASP A 197 -4.16 -9.44 16.55
N ILE A 198 -3.20 -8.79 15.88
CA ILE A 198 -3.47 -7.83 14.82
C ILE A 198 -3.51 -8.59 13.50
N PRO A 199 -4.63 -8.55 12.74
CA PRO A 199 -4.74 -9.19 11.44
C PRO A 199 -3.79 -8.55 10.41
N ILE A 200 -3.16 -9.40 9.60
CA ILE A 200 -2.36 -8.99 8.45
C ILE A 200 -3.20 -9.19 7.18
N ILE A 201 -3.39 -8.11 6.42
CA ILE A 201 -4.15 -8.12 5.17
C ILE A 201 -3.20 -7.89 3.99
N PRO A 202 -3.18 -8.81 3.02
CA PRO A 202 -2.41 -8.62 1.80
C PRO A 202 -3.03 -7.57 0.89
N CYS A 203 -2.20 -6.74 0.29
CA CYS A 203 -2.55 -5.78 -0.75
C CYS A 203 -1.69 -6.02 -1.99
N LYS A 204 -2.33 -6.22 -3.14
CA LYS A 204 -1.64 -6.41 -4.43
C LYS A 204 -0.78 -5.20 -4.81
N ASP A 205 -1.29 -3.99 -4.56
CA ASP A 205 -0.70 -2.73 -5.02
C ASP A 205 0.19 -2.04 -3.95
N MET A 206 0.61 -2.77 -2.90
CA MET A 206 1.50 -2.20 -1.87
C MET A 206 2.86 -1.83 -2.50
N PRO A 207 3.35 -0.58 -2.32
CA PRO A 207 4.65 -0.19 -2.85
C PRO A 207 5.82 -0.86 -2.13
N LYS A 208 6.98 -0.77 -2.78
CA LYS A 208 8.28 -1.21 -2.25
C LYS A 208 9.19 0.01 -2.21
N THR A 209 9.20 0.73 -1.10
CA THR A 209 10.03 1.93 -0.95
C THR A 209 11.48 1.48 -0.73
N ALA A 210 12.34 1.64 -1.73
CA ALA A 210 13.76 1.33 -1.67
C ALA A 210 14.54 2.08 -2.74
N HIS A 211 15.85 2.26 -2.53
CA HIS A 211 16.73 2.81 -3.56
C HIS A 211 16.71 1.95 -4.83
N GLY A 212 16.78 2.54 -6.02
CA GLY A 212 16.72 1.82 -7.31
C GLY A 212 17.84 0.81 -7.58
N SER A 213 18.84 0.72 -6.69
CA SER A 213 19.95 -0.26 -6.74
C SER A 213 19.77 -1.40 -5.73
N ALA A 214 18.75 -1.34 -4.87
CA ALA A 214 18.47 -2.39 -3.91
C ALA A 214 17.89 -3.62 -4.63
N THR A 215 18.37 -4.80 -4.25
CA THR A 215 17.88 -6.08 -4.75
C THR A 215 17.03 -6.76 -3.67
N ASN A 216 16.13 -7.65 -4.08
CA ASN A 216 15.27 -8.43 -3.18
C ASN A 216 14.41 -7.57 -2.23
N THR A 217 13.97 -6.41 -2.70
CA THR A 217 13.15 -5.48 -1.93
C THR A 217 11.77 -6.08 -1.64
N LEU A 218 11.31 -5.89 -0.41
CA LEU A 218 10.00 -6.32 0.06
C LEU A 218 9.01 -5.15 0.02
N SER A 219 7.71 -5.47 0.00
CA SER A 219 6.65 -4.48 0.14
C SER A 219 6.63 -3.87 1.53
N ASP A 220 6.26 -2.59 1.60
CA ASP A 220 6.16 -1.85 2.85
C ASP A 220 5.09 -2.43 3.77
N LEU A 221 5.19 -2.14 5.06
CA LEU A 221 4.17 -2.50 6.05
C LEU A 221 3.54 -1.24 6.62
N LEU A 222 2.21 -1.14 6.50
CA LEU A 222 1.40 -0.14 7.18
C LEU A 222 0.74 -0.78 8.37
N ILE A 223 0.94 -0.20 9.55
CA ILE A 223 0.33 -0.62 10.80
C ILE A 223 -0.68 0.47 11.16
N LEU A 224 -1.96 0.14 11.05
CA LEU A 224 -3.01 1.15 11.06
C LEU A 224 -3.92 1.01 12.27
N ASP A 225 -4.20 2.15 12.89
CA ASP A 225 -5.28 2.31 13.85
C ASP A 225 -6.51 2.84 13.12
N THR A 226 -7.42 1.93 12.80
CA THR A 226 -8.60 2.21 11.97
C THR A 226 -9.69 3.00 12.70
N ASP A 227 -9.59 3.20 14.02
CA ASP A 227 -10.53 4.09 14.73
C ASP A 227 -10.27 5.56 14.40
N HIS A 228 -9.04 5.86 13.97
CA HIS A 228 -8.57 7.19 13.64
C HIS A 228 -8.40 7.42 12.13
N LEU A 229 -8.88 6.49 11.30
CA LEU A 229 -8.88 6.57 9.85
C LEU A 229 -10.31 6.44 9.31
N TRP A 230 -10.67 7.29 8.38
CA TRP A 230 -11.97 7.22 7.70
C TRP A 230 -11.86 7.65 6.25
N MET A 231 -12.86 7.27 5.47
CA MET A 231 -13.03 7.74 4.09
C MET A 231 -14.26 8.64 4.04
N SER A 232 -14.08 9.92 3.70
CA SER A 232 -15.18 10.86 3.50
C SER A 232 -15.58 10.86 2.04
N VAL A 233 -16.77 10.34 1.72
CA VAL A 233 -17.28 10.25 0.34
C VAL A 233 -18.19 11.43 0.06
N MET A 234 -17.77 12.34 -0.83
CA MET A 234 -18.60 13.47 -1.27
C MET A 234 -19.57 13.05 -2.37
N LYS A 235 -19.13 12.21 -3.31
CA LYS A 235 -19.98 11.63 -4.35
C LYS A 235 -19.74 10.12 -4.43
N PRO A 236 -20.78 9.29 -4.25
CA PRO A 236 -20.65 7.86 -4.40
C PRO A 236 -20.30 7.52 -5.86
N THR A 237 -19.88 6.28 -6.09
CA THR A 237 -19.58 5.79 -7.44
C THR A 237 -20.82 5.90 -8.33
N GLN A 238 -20.75 6.75 -9.35
CA GLN A 238 -21.79 6.94 -10.35
C GLN A 238 -21.29 6.47 -11.71
N TYR A 239 -22.19 5.85 -12.48
CA TYR A 239 -21.94 5.40 -13.84
C TYR A 239 -22.64 6.35 -14.82
N PHE A 240 -21.88 6.87 -15.78
CA PHE A 240 -22.38 7.68 -16.88
C PHE A 240 -22.08 6.96 -18.20
N GLU A 241 -23.02 6.96 -19.12
CA GLU A 241 -22.88 6.38 -20.46
C GLU A 241 -23.52 7.32 -21.49
N ASP A 242 -22.80 7.63 -22.55
CA ASP A 242 -23.28 8.48 -23.65
C ASP A 242 -22.73 7.96 -24.99
N GLY A 243 -23.43 8.23 -26.10
CA GLY A 243 -23.05 7.76 -27.43
C GLY A 243 -24.21 7.43 -28.37
N ILE A 244 -23.90 6.64 -29.40
CA ILE A 244 -24.82 6.27 -30.50
C ILE A 244 -26.12 5.66 -29.99
N ASP A 245 -26.05 4.78 -28.99
CA ASP A 245 -27.21 4.05 -28.49
C ASP A 245 -28.02 4.81 -27.43
N ASN A 246 -27.49 5.95 -26.95
CA ASN A 246 -28.17 6.82 -25.98
C ASN A 246 -28.73 8.10 -26.64
N GLY A 247 -28.81 8.13 -27.97
CA GLY A 247 -29.44 9.21 -28.74
C GLY A 247 -28.57 10.45 -28.97
N ASN A 248 -27.29 10.41 -28.59
CA ASN A 248 -26.35 11.53 -28.75
C ASN A 248 -25.03 11.08 -29.43
N PRO A 249 -25.08 10.69 -30.71
CA PRO A 249 -23.93 10.13 -31.44
C PRO A 249 -22.77 11.12 -31.67
N PHE A 250 -22.98 12.41 -31.44
CA PHE A 250 -21.97 13.45 -31.63
C PHE A 250 -21.46 14.05 -30.31
N GLY A 251 -22.11 13.76 -29.17
CA GLY A 251 -21.75 14.31 -27.86
C GLY A 251 -20.41 13.80 -27.32
N VAL A 252 -19.98 12.62 -27.75
CA VAL A 252 -18.77 11.94 -27.27
C VAL A 252 -17.55 12.08 -28.19
N GLY A 253 -17.66 12.86 -29.28
CA GLY A 253 -16.53 13.20 -30.17
C GLY A 253 -15.91 12.01 -30.94
N THR A 254 -16.48 10.82 -30.80
CA THR A 254 -16.07 9.58 -31.46
C THR A 254 -17.31 8.81 -31.90
N LEU A 255 -17.25 8.09 -33.03
CA LEU A 255 -18.32 7.18 -33.46
C LEU A 255 -18.29 5.90 -32.61
N GLY A 256 -18.74 5.99 -31.36
CA GLY A 256 -18.77 4.90 -30.38
C GLY A 256 -19.48 5.31 -29.11
N ASN A 257 -19.65 4.36 -28.18
CA ASN A 257 -20.19 4.66 -26.85
C ASN A 257 -19.05 4.88 -25.86
N GLN A 258 -19.16 5.90 -25.02
CA GLN A 258 -18.23 6.15 -23.94
C GLN A 258 -18.95 6.03 -22.61
N ALA A 259 -18.27 5.43 -21.64
CA ALA A 259 -18.76 5.30 -20.29
C ALA A 259 -17.70 5.71 -19.28
N MET A 260 -18.13 6.26 -18.15
CA MET A 260 -17.23 6.71 -17.10
C MET A 260 -17.82 6.38 -15.73
N PHE A 261 -16.97 5.82 -14.87
CA PHE A 261 -17.20 5.78 -13.43
C PHE A 261 -16.56 6.99 -12.77
N ARG A 262 -17.29 7.63 -11.86
CA ARG A 262 -16.77 8.74 -11.08
C ARG A 262 -17.10 8.53 -9.61
N THR A 263 -16.09 8.67 -8.77
CA THR A 263 -16.19 8.70 -7.30
C THR A 263 -15.40 9.91 -6.82
N ILE A 264 -15.90 10.60 -5.80
CA ILE A 264 -15.15 11.67 -5.14
C ILE A 264 -15.18 11.39 -3.65
N ALA A 265 -14.00 11.18 -3.09
CA ALA A 265 -13.81 10.91 -1.68
C ALA A 265 -12.44 11.43 -1.25
N GLU A 266 -12.21 11.41 0.06
CA GLU A 266 -10.93 11.79 0.67
C GLU A 266 -10.66 10.91 1.90
N THR A 267 -9.40 10.52 2.07
CA THR A 267 -8.96 9.79 3.27
C THR A 267 -8.66 10.76 4.40
N GLY A 268 -9.31 10.57 5.54
CA GLY A 268 -9.14 11.35 6.76
C GLY A 268 -8.33 10.61 7.83
N CYS A 269 -7.51 11.35 8.58
CA CYS A 269 -6.81 10.87 9.76
C CYS A 269 -6.87 11.91 10.88
N SER A 270 -7.17 11.48 12.10
CA SER A 270 -7.24 12.34 13.29
C SER A 270 -6.06 12.15 14.24
N PHE A 271 -5.39 10.99 14.19
CA PHE A 271 -4.29 10.67 15.08
C PHE A 271 -3.13 10.03 14.33
N PHE A 272 -2.20 10.87 13.85
CA PHE A 272 -1.06 10.45 13.03
C PHE A 272 -0.07 9.59 13.80
N LYS A 273 0.28 9.97 15.04
CA LYS A 273 1.22 9.21 15.88
C LYS A 273 0.74 7.81 16.28
N GLY A 274 -0.55 7.52 16.15
CA GLY A 274 -1.12 6.19 16.32
C GLY A 274 -0.96 5.28 15.10
N GLN A 275 -0.59 5.85 13.95
CA GLN A 275 -0.31 5.13 12.72
C GLN A 275 1.19 4.81 12.61
N GLY A 276 1.49 3.71 11.95
CA GLY A 276 2.85 3.19 11.80
C GLY A 276 3.17 2.77 10.38
N LYS A 277 4.41 2.99 9.96
CA LYS A 277 4.91 2.51 8.67
C LYS A 277 6.33 1.98 8.77
N ILE A 278 6.60 0.86 8.12
CA ILE A 278 7.94 0.27 7.99
C ILE A 278 8.27 0.18 6.51
N THR A 279 9.41 0.72 6.11
CA THR A 279 9.87 0.78 4.72
C THR A 279 11.36 0.44 4.59
N ASN A 280 11.86 0.42 3.35
CA ASN A 280 13.26 0.13 3.02
C ASN A 280 13.72 -1.26 3.48
N LEU A 281 12.89 -2.25 3.14
CA LEU A 281 13.05 -3.65 3.53
C LEU A 281 13.52 -4.51 2.37
N LYS A 282 14.34 -5.52 2.68
CA LYS A 282 14.72 -6.60 1.76
C LYS A 282 14.58 -7.97 2.43
N SER A 283 14.49 -9.01 1.61
CA SER A 283 14.72 -10.37 2.10
C SER A 283 16.22 -10.56 2.36
N ALA A 284 16.54 -11.53 3.23
CA ALA A 284 17.91 -12.01 3.41
C ALA A 284 18.51 -12.56 2.09
#